data_AF-A0A817J9Y2-F1
#
_entry.id   AF-A0A817J9Y2-F1
#
_cell.length_a   1.000
_cell.length_b   1.000
_cell.length_c   1.000
_cell.angle_alpha   90.00
_cell.angle_beta   90.00
_cell.angle_gamma   90.00
#
_symmetry.space_group_name_H-M   'P 1'
#
loop_
_entity.id
_entity.type
_entity.pdbx_description
1 polymer ?
#
loop_
_entity_poly.entity_id
_entity_poly.type
_entity_poly.pdbx_seq_one_letter_code
_entity_poly.pdbx_strand_id
1 'polypeptide(L)'
;MRYITNQDEYPIFGNETYSGNSLVCKSAMHDGRIAPWNGENSPVLIQNTSTQSSIFLSALRNGILSAKLTSSWYNSYRFANNRINGLKINMKKKS
;
A
#
# COMPACT_ATOMS: atom_id res chain seq x y z
N MET A 1 -3.80 -5.02 19.08
CA MET A 1 -3.71 -4.63 17.66
C MET A 1 -2.55 -5.43 17.05
N ARG A 2 -2.82 -6.35 16.12
CA ARG A 2 -1.81 -7.27 15.57
C ARG A 2 -1.37 -6.72 14.23
N TYR A 3 -0.10 -6.33 14.10
CA TYR A 3 0.46 -5.85 12.84
C TYR A 3 0.61 -7.02 11.87
N ILE A 4 0.23 -6.81 10.61
CA ILE A 4 0.52 -7.72 9.50
C ILE A 4 2.00 -7.46 9.15
N THR A 5 2.88 -8.39 9.53
CA THR A 5 4.34 -8.20 9.43
C THR A 5 4.90 -8.83 8.15
N ASN A 6 6.17 -8.57 7.83
CA ASN A 6 6.88 -9.20 6.71
C ASN A 6 7.13 -10.71 6.88
N GLN A 7 6.66 -11.31 7.97
CA GLN A 7 6.74 -12.76 8.21
C GLN A 7 5.49 -13.50 7.69
N ASP A 8 4.49 -12.79 7.14
CA ASP A 8 3.40 -13.44 6.41
C ASP A 8 3.91 -13.95 5.05
N GLU A 9 3.38 -15.09 4.57
CA GLU A 9 3.77 -15.78 3.32
C GLU A 9 3.78 -14.90 2.05
N TYR A 10 3.26 -13.66 2.15
CA TYR A 10 3.17 -12.71 1.05
C TYR A 10 3.59 -11.29 1.46
N PRO A 11 4.90 -10.96 1.43
CA PRO A 11 5.41 -9.63 1.73
C PRO A 11 5.08 -8.62 0.62
N ILE A 12 5.10 -7.33 0.99
CA ILE A 12 5.09 -6.22 0.03
C ILE A 12 6.37 -5.41 0.26
N PHE A 13 6.94 -4.86 -0.82
CA PHE A 13 8.21 -4.14 -0.74
C PHE A 13 8.03 -2.72 -1.26
N GLY A 14 8.47 -1.76 -0.47
CA GLY A 14 8.44 -0.34 -0.84
C GLY A 14 7.32 0.48 -0.19
N ASN A 15 7.30 1.74 -0.57
CA ASN A 15 6.36 2.73 -0.09
C ASN A 15 6.07 3.70 -1.23
N GLU A 16 4.79 3.90 -1.56
CA GLU A 16 4.28 4.69 -2.70
C GLU A 16 4.63 4.11 -4.08
N THR A 17 5.86 3.62 -4.23
CA THR A 17 6.33 2.77 -5.31
C THR A 17 6.62 1.39 -4.74
N TYR A 18 6.01 0.36 -5.32
CA TYR A 18 6.11 -1.02 -4.89
C TYR A 18 6.88 -1.85 -5.91
N SER A 19 7.61 -2.85 -5.42
CA SER A 19 8.27 -3.84 -6.28
C SER A 19 7.21 -4.63 -7.06
N GLY A 20 7.50 -4.97 -8.33
CA GLY A 20 6.62 -5.73 -9.20
C GLY A 20 6.16 -7.09 -8.66
N ASN A 21 6.91 -7.69 -7.72
CA ASN A 21 6.54 -8.94 -7.05
C ASN A 21 5.68 -8.75 -5.77
N SER A 22 5.32 -7.52 -5.41
CA SER A 22 4.49 -7.24 -4.23
C SER A 22 3.02 -7.52 -4.53
N LEU A 23 2.30 -8.14 -3.58
CA LEU A 23 0.85 -8.34 -3.71
C LEU A 23 0.09 -7.01 -3.86
N VAL A 24 -0.54 -6.83 -5.02
CA VAL A 24 -1.26 -5.59 -5.39
C VAL A 24 -2.30 -5.18 -4.34
N CYS A 25 -3.15 -6.09 -3.88
CA CYS A 25 -4.20 -5.75 -2.92
C CYS A 25 -3.63 -5.34 -1.56
N LYS A 26 -2.59 -6.04 -1.07
CA LYS A 26 -1.91 -5.71 0.19
C LYS A 26 -1.17 -4.37 0.08
N SER A 27 -0.52 -4.10 -1.05
CA SER A 27 0.07 -2.80 -1.37
C SER A 27 -0.98 -1.69 -1.44
N ALA A 28 -2.15 -1.97 -2.01
CA ALA A 28 -3.25 -1.02 -2.11
C ALA A 28 -3.83 -0.68 -0.73
N MET A 29 -3.97 -1.67 0.16
CA MET A 29 -4.32 -1.42 1.57
C MET A 29 -3.24 -0.61 2.29
N HIS A 30 -1.97 -0.97 2.10
CA HIS A 30 -0.84 -0.23 2.66
C HIS A 30 -0.81 1.23 2.19
N ASP A 31 -1.04 1.49 0.90
CA ASP A 31 -1.07 2.84 0.35
C ASP A 31 -2.37 3.60 0.65
N GLY A 32 -3.39 2.94 1.20
CA GLY A 32 -4.68 3.54 1.54
C GLY A 32 -5.60 3.74 0.34
N ARG A 33 -5.59 2.83 -0.62
CA ARG A 33 -6.49 2.82 -1.79
C ARG A 33 -7.78 2.05 -1.53
N ILE A 34 -7.71 1.06 -0.65
CA ILE A 34 -8.82 0.20 -0.25
C ILE A 34 -8.72 -0.05 1.26
N ALA A 35 -9.84 -0.27 1.94
CA ALA A 35 -9.88 -0.67 3.34
C ALA A 35 -10.41 -2.10 3.48
N PRO A 36 -9.93 -2.89 4.45
CA PRO A 36 -10.41 -4.26 4.65
C PRO A 36 -11.86 -4.34 5.18
N TRP A 37 -12.38 -3.26 5.75
CA TRP A 37 -13.71 -3.23 6.40
C TRP A 37 -14.80 -2.51 5.61
N ASN A 38 -14.48 -1.72 4.58
CA ASN A 38 -15.51 -0.90 3.93
C ASN A 38 -16.32 -1.66 2.88
N GLY A 39 -15.91 -2.86 2.45
CA GLY A 39 -16.66 -3.69 1.49
C GLY A 39 -16.91 -3.02 0.13
N GLU A 40 -16.40 -1.79 -0.06
CA GLU A 40 -16.53 -1.03 -1.29
C GLU A 40 -15.49 -1.56 -2.26
N ASN A 41 -15.98 -2.15 -3.35
CA ASN A 41 -15.19 -2.52 -4.51
C ASN A 41 -14.68 -1.25 -5.21
N SER A 42 -13.72 -0.57 -4.58
CA SER A 42 -13.06 0.59 -5.18
C SER A 42 -12.01 0.11 -6.17
N PRO A 43 -12.11 0.52 -7.45
CA PRO A 43 -11.10 0.16 -8.43
C PRO A 43 -9.75 0.74 -8.04
N VAL A 44 -8.71 -0.09 -8.16
CA VAL A 44 -7.33 0.30 -7.93
C VAL A 44 -6.66 0.51 -9.29
N LEU A 45 -6.22 1.73 -9.57
CA LEU A 45 -5.51 2.07 -10.80
C LEU A 45 -4.01 1.93 -10.59
N ILE A 46 -3.38 1.05 -11.36
CA ILE A 46 -1.94 0.79 -11.31
C ILE A 46 -1.25 1.52 -12.45
N GLN A 47 -0.19 2.25 -12.13
CA GLN A 47 0.75 2.79 -13.10
C GLN A 47 2.09 2.05 -12.94
N ASN A 48 2.51 1.36 -13.99
CA ASN A 48 3.87 0.81 -14.05
C ASN A 48 4.86 1.96 -14.14
N THR A 49 5.88 1.93 -13.29
CA THR A 49 7.02 2.84 -13.39
C THR A 49 8.06 2.15 -14.27
N SER A 50 8.34 2.73 -15.43
CA SER A 50 9.35 2.24 -16.39
C SER A 50 10.77 2.29 -15.86
N THR A 51 10.98 2.87 -14.68
CA THR A 51 12.27 2.92 -14.00
C THR A 51 12.45 1.67 -13.15
N GLN A 52 13.45 0.88 -13.51
CA GLN A 52 14.04 -0.10 -12.63
C GLN A 52 14.45 0.61 -11.33
N SER A 53 13.91 0.15 -10.20
CA SER A 53 14.29 0.66 -8.89
C SER A 53 15.23 -0.33 -8.23
N SER A 54 16.39 0.16 -7.79
CA SER A 54 17.40 -0.63 -7.08
C SER A 54 17.12 -0.75 -5.58
N ILE A 55 16.26 0.13 -5.05
CA ILE A 55 15.98 0.22 -3.62
C ILE A 55 14.50 0.51 -3.38
N PHE A 56 13.88 -0.27 -2.51
CA PHE A 56 12.56 -0.04 -1.95
C PHE A 56 12.69 0.10 -0.43
N LEU A 57 12.10 1.16 0.14
CA LEU A 57 12.17 1.44 1.57
C LEU A 57 10.96 0.84 2.31
N SER A 58 11.18 0.33 3.51
CA SER A 58 10.12 -0.13 4.41
C SER A 58 9.35 1.03 5.02
N ALA A 59 8.04 0.88 5.18
CA ALA A 59 7.18 1.82 5.90
C ALA A 59 6.04 1.08 6.60
N LEU A 60 5.56 1.64 7.72
CA LEU A 60 4.32 1.21 8.37
C LEU A 60 3.21 2.18 7.98
N ARG A 61 2.20 1.70 7.25
CA ARG A 61 1.04 2.50 6.81
C ARG A 61 -0.22 1.67 6.87
N ASN A 62 -1.31 2.29 7.33
CA ASN A 62 -2.62 1.64 7.43
C ASN A 62 -2.58 0.26 8.15
N GLY A 63 -1.70 0.12 9.15
CA GLY A 63 -1.53 -1.11 9.93
C GLY A 63 -0.73 -2.24 9.25
N ILE A 64 -0.21 -2.00 8.04
CA ILE A 64 0.59 -2.96 7.26
C ILE A 64 2.03 -2.47 7.22
N LEU A 65 2.99 -3.36 7.50
CA LEU A 65 4.42 -3.08 7.37
C LEU A 65 4.92 -3.56 6.02
N SER A 66 5.52 -2.67 5.22
CA SER A 66 6.26 -3.07 4.01
C SER A 66 7.72 -3.38 4.31
N ALA A 67 8.33 -4.27 3.51
CA ALA A 67 9.75 -4.60 3.59
C ALA A 67 10.63 -3.64 2.79
N LYS A 68 11.87 -3.54 3.26
CA LYS A 68 12.97 -3.00 2.48
C LYS A 68 13.41 -4.07 1.47
N LEU A 69 13.76 -3.65 0.26
CA LEU A 69 14.34 -4.51 -0.75
C LEU A 69 15.49 -3.77 -1.43
N THR A 70 16.70 -4.34 -1.36
CA THR A 70 17.95 -3.74 -1.87
C THR A 70 18.48 -4.49 -3.10
N SER A 71 17.61 -5.24 -3.78
CA SER A 71 17.91 -5.87 -5.06
C SER A 71 17.20 -5.11 -6.16
N SER A 72 17.85 -4.98 -7.32
CA SER A 72 17.23 -4.41 -8.51
C SER A 72 16.05 -5.27 -8.96
N TRP A 73 14.89 -4.65 -9.16
CA TRP A 73 13.71 -5.31 -9.72
C TRP A 73 13.35 -4.74 -11.09
N TYR A 74 13.07 -5.65 -12.03
CA TYR A 74 12.83 -5.34 -13.44
C TYR A 74 11.63 -4.40 -13.67
N ASN A 75 10.67 -4.39 -12.74
CA ASN A 75 9.54 -3.49 -12.77
C ASN A 75 9.14 -3.03 -11.37
N SER A 76 8.49 -1.88 -11.34
CA SER A 76 7.83 -1.33 -10.17
C SER A 76 6.49 -0.71 -10.56
N TYR A 77 5.64 -0.48 -9.58
CA TYR A 77 4.36 0.14 -9.81
C TYR A 77 3.96 1.11 -8.68
N ARG A 78 3.09 2.05 -9.02
CA ARG A 78 2.44 2.96 -8.07
C ARG A 78 0.94 3.03 -8.35
N PHE A 79 0.20 3.58 -7.39
CA PHE A 79 -1.24 3.77 -7.55
C PHE A 79 -1.57 5.18 -8.05
N ALA A 80 -2.37 5.25 -9.12
CA ALA A 80 -2.69 6.49 -9.84
C ALA A 80 -4.02 7.13 -9.43
N ASN A 81 -4.91 6.39 -8.77
CA ASN A 81 -6.15 6.95 -8.21
C ASN A 81 -5.85 7.80 -6.97
N ASN A 82 -6.87 8.29 -6.25
CA ASN A 82 -6.70 8.97 -4.97
C ASN A 82 -6.68 7.96 -3.81
N ARG A 83 -6.05 8.33 -2.68
CA ARG A 83 -6.20 7.56 -1.45
C ARG A 83 -7.62 7.76 -0.94
N ILE A 84 -8.22 6.76 -0.33
CA ILE A 84 -9.48 6.98 0.38
C ILE A 84 -9.21 8.04 1.44
N ASN A 85 -9.98 9.13 1.42
CA ASN A 85 -9.90 10.09 2.51
C ASN A 85 -10.30 9.32 3.75
N GLY A 86 -9.32 9.11 4.66
CA GLY A 86 -9.58 8.47 5.95
C GLY A 86 -10.81 9.10 6.54
N LEU A 87 -11.70 8.27 7.11
CA LEU A 87 -12.96 8.67 7.76
C LEU A 87 -12.91 10.15 8.15
N LYS A 88 -13.62 11.02 7.41
CA LYS A 88 -14.03 12.29 7.98
C LYS A 88 -14.97 11.91 9.11
N ILE A 89 -14.42 11.62 10.29
CA ILE A 89 -15.17 11.62 11.53
C ILE A 89 -15.62 13.07 11.69
N ASN A 90 -16.76 13.38 11.09
CA ASN A 90 -17.56 14.54 11.45
C ASN A 90 -17.94 14.34 12.92
N MET A 91 -17.04 14.72 13.83
CA MET A 91 -17.40 14.98 15.21
C MET A 91 -18.40 16.13 15.15
N LYS A 92 -19.69 15.81 15.04
CA LYS A 92 -20.75 16.75 15.34
C LYS A 92 -20.46 17.22 16.76
N LYS A 93 -20.01 18.47 16.91
CA LYS A 93 -20.01 19.14 18.22
C LYS A 93 -21.43 19.02 18.73
N LYS A 94 -21.59 18.27 19.82
CA LYS A 94 -22.86 18.17 20.52
C LYS A 94 -23.16 19.57 21.03
N SER A 95 -24.28 20.12 20.54
CA SER A 95 -24.84 21.41 21.00
C SER A 95 -25.24 21.34 22.46
#